data_AF-A0A2A9E5S5-F1
#
_entry.id   AF-A0A2A9E5S5-F1
#
_cell.length_a   1.000
_cell.length_b   1.000
_cell.length_c   1.000
_cell.angle_alpha   90.00
_cell.angle_beta   90.00
_cell.angle_gamma   90.00
#
_symmetry.space_group_name_H-M   'P 1'
#
loop_
_entity.id
_entity.type
_entity.pdbx_description
1 polymer ?
#
loop_
_entity_poly.entity_id
_entity_poly.type
_entity_poly.pdbx_seq_one_letter_code
_entity_poly.pdbx_strand_id
1 'polypeptide(L)'
;MGTGGQVEIQGIKSWLVKQALKGVAGGVRGGASTFIRLGDRFLDAGAKTALRNNSGRIADVIEDVANLPDIATHRVRSEVYKGLKGFLGDGTANVIANAVEGVMWILL
;
A
#
# COMPACT_ATOMS: atom_id res chain seq x y z
N MET A 1 -8.10 35.67 1.08
CA MET A 1 -6.92 34.78 0.93
C MET A 1 -7.12 33.62 1.88
N GLY A 2 -7.66 32.50 1.39
CA GLY A 2 -8.03 31.35 2.22
C GLY A 2 -7.36 30.08 1.70
N THR A 3 -6.06 29.95 1.92
CA THR A 3 -5.26 28.79 1.46
C THR A 3 -4.42 28.15 2.57
N GLY A 4 -4.52 28.63 3.82
CA GLY A 4 -3.80 28.03 4.95
C GLY A 4 -4.37 26.67 5.37
N GLY A 5 -5.70 26.57 5.54
CA GLY A 5 -6.33 25.36 6.07
C GLY A 5 -6.30 24.15 5.13
N GLN A 6 -6.42 24.36 3.81
CA GLN A 6 -6.47 23.23 2.86
C GLN A 6 -5.09 22.57 2.65
N VAL A 7 -4.02 23.36 2.61
CA VAL A 7 -2.64 22.85 2.46
C VAL A 7 -2.23 22.10 3.73
N GLU A 8 -2.59 22.61 4.90
CA GLU A 8 -2.31 21.95 6.19
C GLU A 8 -3.10 20.63 6.33
N ILE A 9 -4.38 20.61 5.96
CA ILE A 9 -5.20 19.39 5.97
C ILE A 9 -4.70 18.35 4.96
N GLN A 10 -4.27 18.76 3.76
CA GLN A 10 -3.67 17.84 2.79
C GLN A 10 -2.33 17.29 3.26
N GLY A 11 -1.48 18.12 3.88
CA GLY A 11 -0.21 17.70 4.47
C GLY A 11 -0.39 16.66 5.58
N ILE A 12 -1.35 16.87 6.48
CA ILE A 12 -1.66 15.93 7.59
C ILE A 12 -2.23 14.61 7.04
N LYS A 13 -3.15 14.67 6.06
CA LYS A 13 -3.69 13.46 5.41
C LYS A 13 -2.61 12.66 4.67
N SER A 14 -1.75 13.36 3.93
CA SER A 14 -0.60 12.74 3.26
C SER A 14 0.32 12.07 4.27
N TRP A 15 0.64 12.73 5.40
CA TRP A 15 1.47 12.15 6.45
C TRP A 15 0.86 10.85 7.02
N LEU A 16 -0.44 10.84 7.34
CA LEU A 16 -1.14 9.64 7.83
C LEU A 16 -1.09 8.50 6.82
N VAL A 17 -1.34 8.79 5.54
CA VAL A 17 -1.24 7.79 4.46
C VAL A 17 0.17 7.21 4.38
N LYS A 18 1.22 8.05 4.46
CA LYS A 18 2.61 7.58 4.46
C LYS A 18 2.91 6.66 5.63
N GLN A 19 2.44 7.00 6.83
CA GLN A 19 2.62 6.15 8.02
C GLN A 19 1.90 4.81 7.88
N ALA A 20 0.65 4.83 7.43
CA ALA A 20 -0.13 3.62 7.18
C ALA A 20 0.58 2.72 6.14
N LEU A 21 1.06 3.29 5.03
CA LEU A 21 1.80 2.53 4.01
C LEU A 21 3.14 1.99 4.52
N LYS A 22 3.88 2.74 5.34
CA LYS A 22 5.09 2.24 6.00
C LYS A 22 4.77 1.08 6.95
N GLY A 23 3.66 1.16 7.67
CA GLY A 23 3.15 0.06 8.49
C GLY A 23 2.82 -1.18 7.67
N VAL A 24 2.15 -0.99 6.52
CA VAL A 24 1.88 -2.06 5.55
C VAL A 24 3.18 -2.67 5.04
N ALA A 25 4.12 -1.85 4.55
CA ALA A 25 5.41 -2.29 4.04
C ALA A 25 6.19 -3.08 5.10
N GLY A 26 6.24 -2.60 6.35
CA GLY A 26 6.85 -3.32 7.47
C GLY A 26 6.18 -4.66 7.75
N GLY A 27 4.85 -4.72 7.71
CA GLY A 27 4.07 -5.95 7.89
C GLY A 27 4.25 -6.96 6.74
N VAL A 28 4.49 -6.47 5.51
CA VAL A 28 4.85 -7.30 4.36
C VAL A 28 6.29 -7.81 4.50
N ARG A 29 7.24 -6.93 4.84
CA ARG A 29 8.68 -7.24 4.97
C ARG A 29 8.96 -8.23 6.10
N GLY A 30 8.25 -8.14 7.22
CA GLY A 30 8.38 -9.03 8.38
C GLY A 30 7.85 -10.46 8.20
N GLY A 31 7.57 -10.89 6.96
CA GLY A 31 7.13 -12.26 6.65
C GLY A 31 5.73 -12.36 6.06
N ALA A 32 5.18 -11.26 5.55
CA ALA A 32 3.86 -11.12 4.92
C ALA A 32 2.65 -11.60 5.73
N SER A 33 2.85 -12.25 6.87
CA SER A 33 1.80 -12.96 7.61
C SER A 33 0.82 -12.00 8.27
N THR A 34 1.33 -10.92 8.87
CA THR A 34 0.50 -9.84 9.43
C THR A 34 -0.29 -9.15 8.33
N PHE A 35 0.35 -8.81 7.21
CA PHE A 35 -0.34 -8.20 6.07
C PHE A 35 -1.39 -9.13 5.47
N ILE A 36 -1.06 -10.41 5.25
CA ILE A 36 -1.99 -11.42 4.73
C ILE A 36 -3.18 -11.57 5.67
N ARG A 37 -2.96 -11.57 6.99
CA ARG A 37 -4.04 -11.68 7.98
C ARG A 37 -4.97 -10.46 7.96
N LEU A 38 -4.42 -9.24 7.84
CA LEU A 38 -5.22 -8.01 7.75
C LEU A 38 -5.94 -7.89 6.39
N GLY A 39 -5.27 -8.35 5.34
CA GLY A 39 -5.74 -8.33 3.95
C GLY A 39 -6.48 -9.59 3.53
N ASP A 40 -6.78 -10.53 4.43
CA ASP A 40 -7.20 -11.89 4.06
C ASP A 40 -8.47 -11.90 3.20
N ARG A 41 -9.41 -10.99 3.53
CA ARG A 41 -10.66 -10.74 2.80
C ARG A 41 -10.47 -10.12 1.41
N PHE A 42 -9.30 -9.57 1.14
CA PHE A 42 -8.95 -8.89 -0.11
C PHE A 42 -7.94 -9.68 -0.94
N LEU A 43 -7.34 -10.74 -0.39
CA LEU A 43 -6.25 -11.49 -1.00
C LEU A 43 -6.72 -12.88 -1.42
N ASP A 44 -6.55 -13.20 -2.70
CA ASP A 44 -6.69 -14.56 -3.21
C ASP A 44 -5.45 -15.43 -2.94
N ALA A 45 -5.59 -16.74 -3.10
CA ALA A 45 -4.49 -17.70 -2.89
C ALA A 45 -3.23 -17.36 -3.73
N GLY A 46 -3.41 -16.89 -4.97
CA GLY A 46 -2.31 -16.43 -5.82
C GLY A 46 -1.58 -15.20 -5.25
N ALA A 47 -2.33 -14.21 -4.76
CA ALA A 47 -1.76 -13.03 -4.13
C ALA A 47 -1.03 -13.34 -2.81
N LYS A 48 -1.59 -14.23 -1.98
CA LYS A 48 -0.91 -14.73 -0.76
C LYS A 48 0.40 -15.44 -1.09
N THR A 49 0.42 -16.23 -2.15
CA THR A 49 1.63 -16.92 -2.62
C THR A 49 2.67 -15.94 -3.14
N ALA A 50 2.25 -14.97 -3.96
CA ALA A 50 3.13 -13.91 -4.44
C ALA A 50 3.70 -13.06 -3.30
N LEU A 51 2.89 -12.72 -2.30
CA LEU A 51 3.33 -12.03 -1.07
C LEU A 51 4.35 -12.83 -0.28
N ARG A 52 4.20 -14.15 -0.17
CA ARG A 52 5.19 -15.01 0.51
C ARG A 52 6.49 -15.11 -0.28
N ASN A 53 6.41 -15.23 -1.60
CA ASN A 53 7.59 -15.42 -2.47
C ASN A 53 8.34 -14.11 -2.77
N ASN A 54 7.65 -12.96 -2.76
CA ASN A 54 8.20 -11.66 -3.15
C ASN A 54 7.97 -10.59 -2.07
N SER A 55 7.79 -10.98 -0.80
CA SER A 55 7.49 -10.07 0.32
C SER A 55 8.41 -8.86 0.36
N GLY A 56 9.73 -9.05 0.24
CA GLY A 56 10.70 -7.97 0.22
C GLY A 56 10.43 -6.96 -0.90
N ARG A 57 10.34 -7.43 -2.14
CA ARG A 57 10.11 -6.56 -3.31
C ARG A 57 8.75 -5.85 -3.27
N ILE A 58 7.71 -6.53 -2.77
CA ILE A 58 6.38 -5.93 -2.61
C ILE A 58 6.42 -4.86 -1.52
N ALA A 59 7.11 -5.12 -0.41
CA ALA A 59 7.30 -4.14 0.66
C ALA A 59 8.06 -2.91 0.16
N ASP A 60 9.15 -3.12 -0.61
CA ASP A 60 9.93 -2.02 -1.19
C ASP A 60 9.05 -1.15 -2.11
N VAL A 61 8.20 -1.74 -2.96
CA VAL A 61 7.25 -0.98 -3.80
C VAL A 61 6.26 -0.17 -2.95
N ILE A 62 5.73 -0.75 -1.88
CA ILE A 62 4.77 -0.05 -1.01
C ILE A 62 5.48 1.10 -0.27
N GLU A 63 6.72 0.89 0.16
CA GLU A 63 7.57 1.90 0.80
C GLU A 63 7.93 3.03 -0.17
N ASP A 64 8.25 2.73 -1.42
CA ASP A 64 8.47 3.72 -2.49
C ASP A 64 7.23 4.59 -2.69
N VAL A 65 6.04 3.99 -2.74
CA VAL A 65 4.77 4.74 -2.81
C VAL A 65 4.55 5.60 -1.56
N ALA A 66 4.94 5.12 -0.37
CA ALA A 66 4.88 5.88 0.87
C ALA A 66 5.86 7.08 0.90
N ASN A 67 6.91 7.06 0.09
CA ASN A 67 7.88 8.16 0.02
C ASN A 67 7.50 9.22 -1.02
N LEU A 68 6.43 9.02 -1.79
CA LEU A 68 5.93 10.03 -2.74
C LEU A 68 5.47 11.31 -2.02
N PRO A 69 5.83 12.51 -2.51
CA PRO A 69 5.51 13.77 -1.85
C PRO A 69 4.00 14.01 -1.74
N ASP A 70 3.25 13.76 -2.82
CA ASP A 70 1.79 13.97 -2.95
C ASP A 70 1.01 12.65 -3.03
N ILE A 71 1.16 11.79 -2.02
CA ILE A 71 0.39 10.54 -1.94
C ILE A 71 -0.94 10.76 -1.22
N ALA A 72 -2.03 10.49 -1.94
CA ALA A 72 -3.39 10.49 -1.40
C ALA A 72 -3.94 9.06 -1.42
N THR A 73 -4.88 8.75 -0.51
CA THR A 73 -5.51 7.42 -0.40
C THR A 73 -6.00 6.88 -1.74
N HIS A 74 -6.63 7.72 -2.56
CA HIS A 74 -7.15 7.33 -3.88
C HIS A 74 -6.06 7.06 -4.95
N ARG A 75 -4.81 7.51 -4.73
CA ARG A 75 -3.67 7.24 -5.63
C ARG A 75 -2.90 5.99 -5.24
N VAL A 76 -2.93 5.62 -3.95
CA VAL A 76 -2.18 4.47 -3.41
C VAL A 76 -2.38 3.22 -4.24
N ARG A 77 -3.63 2.82 -4.47
CA ARG A 77 -3.93 1.61 -5.26
C ARG A 77 -3.32 1.67 -6.66
N SER A 78 -3.44 2.81 -7.34
CA SER A 78 -2.91 2.98 -8.69
C SER A 78 -1.39 2.87 -8.72
N GLU A 79 -0.70 3.55 -7.80
CA GLU A 79 0.77 3.56 -7.76
C GLU A 79 1.35 2.21 -7.32
N VAL A 80 0.75 1.57 -6.31
CA VAL A 80 1.13 0.21 -5.89
C VAL A 80 0.91 -0.79 -7.03
N TYR A 81 -0.25 -0.72 -7.70
CA TYR A 81 -0.52 -1.59 -8.84
C TYR A 81 0.51 -1.41 -9.97
N LYS A 82 0.87 -0.18 -10.33
CA LYS A 82 1.91 0.09 -11.35
C LYS A 82 3.25 -0.53 -10.98
N GLY A 83 3.67 -0.38 -9.71
CA GLY A 83 4.93 -0.95 -9.23
C GLY A 83 4.92 -2.49 -9.22
N LEU A 84 3.78 -3.09 -8.86
CA LEU A 84 3.65 -4.55 -8.77
C LEU A 84 3.43 -5.23 -10.14
N LYS A 85 2.73 -4.56 -11.07
CA LYS A 85 2.40 -5.09 -12.39
C LYS A 85 3.65 -5.55 -13.15
N GLY A 86 4.76 -4.84 -12.98
CA GLY A 86 6.02 -5.13 -13.67
C GLY A 86 6.60 -6.52 -13.39
N PHE A 87 6.25 -7.16 -12.27
CA PHE A 87 6.81 -8.47 -11.91
C PHE A 87 5.81 -9.52 -11.40
N LEU A 88 4.58 -9.13 -11.03
CA LEU A 88 3.54 -10.07 -10.57
C LEU A 88 2.44 -10.36 -11.61
N GLY A 89 2.42 -9.59 -12.70
CA GLY A 89 1.33 -9.64 -13.68
C GLY A 89 0.07 -8.91 -13.22
N ASP A 90 -0.81 -8.60 -14.18
CA ASP A 90 -1.95 -7.71 -13.99
C ASP A 90 -2.93 -8.16 -12.91
N GLY A 91 -3.30 -9.45 -12.89
CA GLY A 91 -4.27 -9.97 -11.92
C GLY A 91 -3.77 -9.88 -10.48
N THR A 92 -2.61 -10.48 -10.21
CA THR A 92 -2.01 -10.52 -8.87
C THR A 92 -1.67 -9.12 -8.35
N ALA A 93 -1.14 -8.25 -9.21
CA ALA A 93 -0.82 -6.87 -8.84
C ALA A 93 -2.07 -6.10 -8.40
N ASN A 94 -3.20 -6.25 -9.11
CA ASN A 94 -4.43 -5.56 -8.77
C ASN A 94 -5.01 -6.04 -7.43
N VAL A 95 -4.96 -7.35 -7.16
CA VAL A 95 -5.41 -7.93 -5.89
C VAL A 95 -4.57 -7.42 -4.72
N ILE A 96 -3.24 -7.43 -4.85
CA ILE A 96 -2.36 -6.92 -3.79
C ILE A 96 -2.55 -5.42 -3.60
N ALA A 97 -2.66 -4.63 -4.67
CA ALA A 97 -2.91 -3.19 -4.56
C ALA A 97 -4.25 -2.88 -3.86
N ASN A 98 -5.29 -3.65 -4.15
CA ASN A 98 -6.59 -3.55 -3.46
C ASN A 98 -6.46 -3.92 -1.98
N ALA A 99 -5.69 -4.95 -1.65
CA ALA A 99 -5.41 -5.32 -0.27
C ALA A 99 -4.59 -4.25 0.47
N VAL A 100 -3.60 -3.64 -0.18
CA VAL A 100 -2.81 -2.54 0.41
C VAL A 100 -3.70 -1.34 0.74
N GLU A 101 -4.58 -0.96 -0.19
CA GLU A 101 -5.57 0.09 0.08
C GLU A 101 -6.48 -0.29 1.26
N GLY A 102 -7.03 -1.51 1.26
CA GLY A 102 -7.91 -1.99 2.33
C GLY A 102 -7.25 -2.08 3.70
N VAL A 103 -5.98 -2.50 3.77
CA VAL A 103 -5.20 -2.55 5.03
C VAL A 103 -4.79 -1.16 5.46
N MET A 104 -4.41 -0.28 4.53
CA MET A 104 -4.13 1.13 4.83
C MET A 104 -5.36 1.80 5.47
N TRP A 105 -6.57 1.57 4.96
CA TRP A 105 -7.81 2.07 5.55
C TRP A 105 -8.11 1.51 6.95
N ILE A 106 -7.59 0.33 7.30
CA ILE A 106 -7.68 -0.22 8.66
C ILE A 106 -6.72 0.48 9.62
N LEU A 107 -5.61 1.03 9.10
CA LEU A 107 -4.55 1.68 9.87
C LEU A 107 -4.69 3.21 9.97
N LEU A 108 -5.55 3.82 9.16
CA LEU A 108 -5.91 5.25 9.18
C LEU A 108 -6.96 5.55 10.26
#